data_AF-A0AAW6J6U9-F1
#
_entry.id   AF-A0AAW6J6U9-F1
#
_cell.length_a   1.000
_cell.length_b   1.000
_cell.length_c   1.000
_cell.angle_alpha   90.00
_cell.angle_beta   90.00
_cell.angle_gamma   90.00
#
_symmetry.space_group_name_H-M   'P 1'
#
loop_
_entity.id
_entity.type
_entity.pdbx_description
1 polymer ?
#
loop_
_entity_poly.entity_id
_entity_poly.type
_entity_poly.pdbx_seq_one_letter_code
_entity_poly.pdbx_strand_id
1 'polypeptide(L)'
;MNEIIAIAIITLLAVISPGADFALVSRNSYLYGRKQGIYTAYGIACAVWIHISYSVLGLSFLKHYIPNLLHIIQYIGALYLMYIGYKTFTQQQISDHTTHALLHPRQAFIQGFLGNSLNPKTTLFVMSIFAQLLRGNHGLMHLIVYGMFISVSHLLWFLLISLFCSTPVIRNKILRKQVSINRVIGTVLATLGLCLFLTN
;
A
#
# COMPACT_ATOMS: atom_id res chain seq x y z
N MET A 1 8.74 -18.76 20.12
CA MET A 1 9.88 -17.91 19.70
C MET A 1 10.07 -17.92 18.19
N ASN A 2 10.03 -19.08 17.53
CA ASN A 2 10.20 -19.21 16.07
C ASN A 2 9.11 -18.50 15.24
N GLU A 3 7.84 -18.53 15.68
CA GLU A 3 6.72 -17.90 14.97
C GLU A 3 6.83 -16.38 14.92
N ILE A 4 7.18 -15.73 16.03
CA ILE A 4 7.34 -14.27 16.11
C ILE A 4 8.46 -13.80 15.17
N ILE A 5 9.59 -14.52 15.15
CA ILE A 5 10.71 -14.22 14.26
C ILE A 5 10.30 -14.42 12.80
N ALA A 6 9.59 -15.51 12.48
CA ALA A 6 9.10 -15.77 11.13
C ALA A 6 8.13 -14.67 10.66
N ILE A 7 7.16 -14.27 11.49
CA ILE A 7 6.21 -13.20 11.18
C ILE A 7 6.94 -11.88 11.00
N ALA A 8 7.93 -11.56 11.85
CA ALA A 8 8.74 -10.36 11.71
C ALA A 8 9.48 -10.33 10.37
N ILE A 9 10.17 -11.41 10.02
CA ILE A 9 10.93 -11.52 8.76
C ILE A 9 9.98 -11.42 7.55
N ILE A 10 8.92 -12.21 7.52
CA ILE A 10 7.96 -12.23 6.40
C ILE A 10 7.29 -10.85 6.25
N THR A 11 6.96 -10.19 7.36
CA THR A 11 6.41 -8.83 7.35
C THR A 11 7.38 -7.82 6.77
N LEU A 12 8.64 -7.84 7.22
CA LEU A 12 9.66 -6.95 6.69
C LEU A 12 9.88 -7.17 5.19
N LEU A 13 10.00 -8.43 4.76
CA LEU A 13 10.14 -8.76 3.33
C LEU A 13 8.95 -8.28 2.50
N ALA A 14 7.73 -8.48 2.98
CA ALA A 14 6.52 -8.06 2.28
C ALA A 14 6.41 -6.52 2.16
N VAL A 15 6.73 -5.81 3.24
CA VAL A 15 6.70 -4.34 3.30
C VAL A 15 7.79 -3.71 2.43
N ILE A 16 9.00 -4.29 2.44
CA ILE A 16 10.14 -3.82 1.63
C ILE A 16 9.91 -4.06 0.15
N SER A 17 9.25 -5.15 -0.21
CA SER A 17 8.97 -5.51 -1.59
C SER A 17 8.23 -4.35 -2.31
N PRO A 18 8.75 -3.84 -3.44
CA PRO A 18 8.09 -2.77 -4.18
C PRO A 18 6.68 -3.18 -4.63
N GLY A 19 5.76 -2.21 -4.69
CA GLY A 19 4.37 -2.42 -5.06
C GLY A 19 3.62 -1.10 -5.17
N ALA A 20 2.28 -1.15 -5.13
CA ALA A 20 1.45 0.03 -5.29
C ALA A 20 1.69 1.10 -4.22
N ASP A 21 1.80 0.68 -2.96
CA ASP A 21 2.06 1.58 -1.83
C ASP A 21 3.42 2.27 -1.93
N PHE A 22 4.46 1.53 -2.33
CA PHE A 22 5.80 2.07 -2.56
C PHE A 22 5.77 3.13 -3.66
N ALA A 23 5.12 2.82 -4.78
CA ALA A 23 4.96 3.75 -5.89
C ALA A 23 4.24 5.04 -5.47
N LEU A 24 3.13 4.89 -4.74
CA LEU A 24 2.30 6.02 -4.31
C LEU A 24 3.02 6.93 -3.31
N VAL A 25 3.66 6.35 -2.29
CA VAL A 25 4.44 7.10 -1.29
C VAL A 25 5.61 7.79 -1.97
N SER A 26 6.40 7.07 -2.77
CA SER A 26 7.53 7.65 -3.51
C SER A 26 7.07 8.85 -4.34
N ARG A 27 6.03 8.66 -5.15
CA ARG A 27 5.40 9.71 -5.98
C ARG A 27 5.03 10.92 -5.15
N ASN A 28 4.29 10.73 -4.06
CA ASN A 28 3.82 11.84 -3.26
C ASN A 28 4.96 12.57 -2.53
N SER A 29 6.01 11.85 -2.13
CA SER A 29 7.20 12.40 -1.49
C SER A 29 8.07 13.23 -2.41
N TYR A 30 8.36 12.74 -3.62
CA TYR A 30 9.26 13.46 -4.54
C TYR A 30 8.52 14.58 -5.32
N LEU A 31 7.22 14.41 -5.63
CA LEU A 31 6.43 15.40 -6.36
C LEU A 31 5.84 16.50 -5.48
N TYR A 32 5.21 16.13 -4.37
CA TYR A 32 4.46 17.07 -3.54
C TYR A 32 5.14 17.38 -2.21
N GLY A 33 6.23 16.67 -1.90
CA GLY A 33 7.07 16.92 -0.74
C GLY A 33 6.91 15.88 0.36
N ARG A 34 7.85 15.94 1.31
CA ARG A 34 7.97 15.01 2.44
C ARG A 34 6.68 14.84 3.23
N LYS A 35 6.00 15.97 3.51
CA LYS A 35 4.78 15.98 4.32
C LYS A 35 3.71 15.11 3.67
N GLN A 36 3.49 15.25 2.36
CA GLN A 36 2.48 14.50 1.62
C GLN A 36 2.78 13.00 1.63
N GLY A 37 4.04 12.61 1.43
CA GLY A 37 4.45 11.21 1.57
C GLY A 37 4.20 10.64 2.97
N ILE A 38 4.44 11.44 4.03
CA ILE A 38 4.15 11.05 5.41
C ILE A 38 2.65 10.82 5.62
N TYR A 39 1.78 11.73 5.15
CA TYR A 39 0.32 11.54 5.26
C TYR A 39 -0.16 10.32 4.47
N THR A 40 0.44 10.04 3.30
CA THR A 40 0.18 8.81 2.55
C THR A 40 0.58 7.56 3.36
N ALA A 41 1.76 7.57 4.01
CA ALA A 41 2.20 6.48 4.88
C ALA A 41 1.22 6.22 6.05
N TYR A 42 0.70 7.28 6.69
CA TYR A 42 -0.35 7.13 7.70
C TYR A 42 -1.63 6.54 7.14
N GLY A 43 -2.06 6.96 5.95
CA GLY A 43 -3.22 6.39 5.26
C GLY A 43 -3.06 4.88 5.04
N ILE A 44 -1.89 4.47 4.57
CA ILE A 44 -1.53 3.05 4.37
C ILE A 44 -1.59 2.28 5.70
N ALA A 45 -0.96 2.80 6.75
CA ALA A 45 -0.94 2.14 8.06
C ALA A 45 -2.34 1.96 8.66
N CYS A 46 -3.25 2.92 8.45
CA CYS A 46 -4.66 2.81 8.83
C CYS A 46 -5.40 1.77 7.99
N ALA A 47 -5.17 1.72 6.68
CA ALA A 47 -5.80 0.75 5.78
C ALA A 47 -5.40 -0.70 6.10
N VAL A 48 -4.17 -0.93 6.57
CA VAL A 48 -3.72 -2.25 7.07
C VAL A 48 -4.67 -2.83 8.13
N TRP A 49 -5.32 -1.99 8.95
CA TRP A 49 -6.30 -2.46 9.92
C TRP A 49 -7.60 -3.00 9.32
N ILE A 50 -7.98 -2.55 8.11
CA ILE A 50 -9.08 -3.18 7.37
C ILE A 50 -8.67 -4.61 7.00
N HIS A 51 -7.44 -4.79 6.53
CA HIS A 51 -6.92 -6.12 6.19
C HIS A 51 -6.88 -7.05 7.39
N ILE A 52 -6.43 -6.54 8.54
CA ILE A 52 -6.39 -7.28 9.80
C ILE A 52 -7.81 -7.65 10.25
N SER A 53 -8.76 -6.71 10.23
CA SER A 53 -10.10 -6.93 10.79
C SER A 53 -10.84 -8.07 10.09
N TYR A 54 -10.90 -8.09 8.76
CA TYR A 54 -11.54 -9.19 8.05
C TYR A 54 -10.73 -10.50 8.13
N SER A 55 -9.41 -10.41 8.29
CA SER A 55 -8.56 -11.61 8.44
C SER A 55 -8.77 -12.28 9.80
N VAL A 56 -8.99 -11.49 10.85
CA VAL A 56 -9.32 -11.96 12.22
C VAL A 56 -10.74 -12.51 12.29
N LEU A 57 -11.73 -11.84 11.68
CA LEU A 57 -13.10 -12.33 11.59
C LEU A 57 -13.19 -13.68 10.84
N GLY A 58 -12.17 -13.99 10.04
CA GLY A 58 -11.95 -15.30 9.46
C GLY A 58 -12.52 -15.40 8.06
N LEU A 59 -11.70 -15.96 7.16
CA LEU A 59 -12.09 -16.35 5.80
C LEU A 59 -13.36 -17.23 5.80
N SER A 60 -13.54 -18.08 6.81
CA SER A 60 -14.70 -18.96 6.94
C SER A 60 -16.00 -18.20 7.24
N PHE A 61 -15.97 -17.19 8.11
CA PHE A 61 -17.13 -16.34 8.37
C PHE A 61 -17.47 -15.50 7.14
N LEU A 62 -16.46 -14.86 6.52
CA LEU A 62 -16.68 -14.00 5.38
C LEU A 62 -17.16 -14.78 4.13
N LYS A 63 -16.56 -15.94 3.83
CA LYS A 63 -17.01 -16.82 2.73
C LYS A 63 -18.39 -17.42 2.98
N HIS A 64 -18.74 -17.72 4.23
CA HIS A 64 -20.03 -18.33 4.55
C HIS A 64 -21.18 -17.32 4.52
N TYR A 65 -20.98 -16.11 5.04
CA TYR A 65 -22.06 -15.12 5.16
C TYR A 65 -22.09 -14.08 4.04
N ILE A 66 -20.94 -13.72 3.45
CA ILE A 66 -20.87 -12.73 2.35
C ILE A 66 -19.85 -13.18 1.28
N PRO A 67 -20.10 -14.29 0.56
CA PRO A 67 -19.14 -14.91 -0.36
C PRO A 67 -18.59 -13.96 -1.42
N ASN A 68 -19.39 -12.98 -1.83
CA ASN A 68 -19.05 -12.03 -2.88
C ASN A 68 -18.29 -10.78 -2.39
N LEU A 69 -18.17 -10.54 -1.08
CA LEU A 69 -17.56 -9.31 -0.56
C LEU A 69 -16.09 -9.17 -1.00
N LEU A 70 -15.35 -10.27 -0.94
CA LEU A 70 -13.95 -10.30 -1.38
C LEU A 70 -13.84 -9.99 -2.87
N HIS A 71 -14.72 -10.54 -3.70
CA HIS A 71 -14.74 -10.25 -5.14
C HIS A 71 -15.07 -8.78 -5.42
N ILE A 72 -16.05 -8.19 -4.72
CA ILE A 72 -16.39 -6.76 -4.86
C ILE A 72 -15.21 -5.87 -4.48
N ILE A 73 -14.55 -6.12 -3.34
CA ILE A 73 -13.37 -5.37 -2.90
C ILE A 73 -12.24 -5.50 -3.93
N GLN A 74 -12.02 -6.70 -4.47
CA GLN A 74 -11.01 -6.94 -5.51
C GLN A 74 -11.32 -6.18 -6.81
N TYR A 75 -12.57 -6.19 -7.28
CA TYR A 75 -12.96 -5.45 -8.48
C TYR A 75 -12.80 -3.94 -8.31
N ILE A 76 -13.25 -3.39 -7.18
CA ILE A 76 -13.06 -1.97 -6.85
C ILE A 76 -11.56 -1.64 -6.83
N GLY A 77 -10.75 -2.53 -6.25
CA GLY A 77 -9.31 -2.32 -6.18
C GLY A 77 -8.60 -2.44 -7.51
N ALA A 78 -9.04 -3.36 -8.37
CA ALA A 78 -8.55 -3.49 -9.73
C ALA A 78 -8.79 -2.20 -10.52
N LEU A 79 -10.02 -1.69 -10.49
CA LEU A 79 -10.39 -0.44 -11.17
C LEU A 79 -9.63 0.76 -10.61
N TYR A 80 -9.44 0.84 -9.28
CA TYR A 80 -8.67 1.91 -8.67
C TYR A 80 -7.19 1.86 -9.04
N LEU A 81 -6.59 0.67 -9.05
CA LEU A 81 -5.19 0.49 -9.48
C LEU A 81 -5.00 0.83 -10.95
N MET A 82 -5.94 0.44 -11.83
CA MET A 82 -5.94 0.87 -13.23
C MET A 82 -6.04 2.39 -13.35
N TYR A 83 -6.94 3.04 -12.58
CA TYR A 83 -7.10 4.49 -12.57
C TYR A 83 -5.82 5.21 -12.11
N ILE A 84 -5.22 4.80 -11.00
CA ILE A 84 -3.96 5.38 -10.50
C ILE A 84 -2.80 5.08 -11.46
N GLY A 85 -2.77 3.87 -12.04
CA GLY A 85 -1.80 3.47 -13.06
C GLY A 85 -1.86 4.37 -14.28
N TYR A 86 -3.06 4.57 -14.85
CA TYR A 86 -3.30 5.47 -15.98
C TYR A 86 -2.93 6.93 -15.67
N LYS A 87 -3.38 7.45 -14.51
CA LYS A 87 -3.06 8.82 -14.08
C LYS A 87 -1.56 9.02 -13.88
N THR A 88 -0.86 8.00 -13.39
CA THR A 88 0.60 8.07 -13.22
C THR A 88 1.32 7.97 -14.56
N PHE A 89 0.88 7.07 -15.45
CA PHE A 89 1.45 6.90 -16.78
C PHE A 89 1.34 8.16 -17.65
N THR A 90 0.22 8.87 -17.56
CA THR A 90 -0.07 10.09 -18.32
C THR A 90 0.50 11.37 -17.70
N GLN A 91 1.13 11.27 -16.52
CA GLN A 91 1.70 12.42 -15.82
C GLN A 91 2.88 13.01 -16.61
N GLN A 92 2.72 14.25 -17.10
CA GLN A 92 3.78 15.00 -17.75
C GLN A 92 4.91 15.39 -16.76
N GLN A 93 6.09 15.70 -17.30
CA GLN A 93 7.22 16.16 -16.51
C GLN A 93 6.84 17.45 -15.77
N ILE A 94 7.12 17.49 -14.48
CA ILE A 94 6.91 18.69 -13.68
C ILE A 94 8.22 19.48 -13.74
N SER A 95 8.18 20.65 -14.36
CA SER A 95 9.29 21.61 -14.32
C SER A 95 9.38 22.22 -12.92
N ASP A 96 10.58 22.40 -12.36
CA ASP A 96 10.82 22.98 -11.03
C ASP A 96 10.27 24.42 -10.85
N HIS A 97 9.70 25.03 -11.90
CA HIS A 97 9.18 26.40 -11.93
C HIS A 97 7.66 26.55 -11.97
N THR A 98 6.88 25.47 -12.09
CA THR A 98 5.41 25.59 -12.04
C THR A 98 4.91 25.42 -10.61
N THR A 99 4.17 26.41 -10.15
CA THR A 99 3.45 26.46 -8.86
C THR A 99 2.88 25.08 -8.55
N HIS A 100 3.46 24.40 -7.56
CA HIS A 100 3.10 23.02 -7.23
C HIS A 100 1.57 22.91 -7.10
N ALA A 101 0.93 22.04 -7.88
CA ALA A 101 -0.43 21.61 -7.55
C ALA A 101 -0.37 21.01 -6.14
N LEU A 102 -0.84 21.78 -5.16
CA LEU A 102 -0.71 21.44 -3.74
C LEU A 102 -1.60 20.24 -3.44
N LEU A 103 -1.02 19.04 -3.43
CA LEU A 103 -1.72 17.88 -2.89
C LEU A 103 -1.93 18.13 -1.40
N HIS A 104 -3.19 18.32 -1.01
CA HIS A 104 -3.52 18.55 0.40
C HIS A 104 -3.17 17.32 1.25
N PRO A 105 -2.69 17.49 2.49
CA PRO A 105 -2.42 16.38 3.41
C PRO A 105 -3.55 15.37 3.54
N ARG A 106 -4.80 15.85 3.61
CA ARG A 106 -6.00 15.00 3.64
C ARG A 106 -6.14 14.15 2.38
N GLN A 107 -5.89 14.73 1.20
CA GLN A 107 -5.94 13.99 -0.05
C GLN A 107 -4.80 12.96 -0.14
N ALA A 108 -3.61 13.29 0.35
CA ALA A 108 -2.48 12.37 0.42
C ALA A 108 -2.76 11.17 1.36
N PHE A 109 -3.42 11.43 2.50
CA PHE A 109 -3.91 10.38 3.41
C PHE A 109 -4.96 9.51 2.73
N ILE A 110 -5.98 10.10 2.11
CA ILE A 110 -7.04 9.35 1.41
C ILE A 110 -6.46 8.50 0.29
N GLN A 111 -5.49 9.02 -0.47
CA GLN A 111 -4.79 8.24 -1.49
C GLN A 111 -4.08 7.02 -0.88
N GLY A 112 -3.36 7.19 0.22
CA GLY A 112 -2.70 6.07 0.92
C GLY A 112 -3.70 5.06 1.48
N PHE A 113 -4.76 5.55 2.10
CA PHE A 113 -5.80 4.72 2.69
C PHE A 113 -6.56 3.89 1.64
N LEU A 114 -7.08 4.55 0.60
CA LEU A 114 -7.78 3.84 -0.48
C LEU A 114 -6.82 2.98 -1.29
N GLY A 115 -5.62 3.47 -1.56
CA GLY A 115 -4.60 2.72 -2.30
C GLY A 115 -4.23 1.41 -1.63
N ASN A 116 -3.98 1.43 -0.32
CA ASN A 116 -3.66 0.21 0.40
C ASN A 116 -4.90 -0.66 0.67
N SER A 117 -6.05 -0.09 1.04
CA SER A 117 -7.29 -0.86 1.28
C SER A 117 -7.70 -1.72 0.08
N LEU A 118 -7.33 -1.23 -1.11
CA LEU A 118 -7.59 -1.85 -2.40
C LEU A 118 -6.39 -2.62 -2.97
N ASN A 119 -5.30 -2.72 -2.20
CA ASN A 119 -4.07 -3.36 -2.62
C ASN A 119 -4.18 -4.89 -2.40
N PRO A 120 -4.23 -5.69 -3.49
CA PRO A 120 -4.35 -7.13 -3.37
C PRO A 120 -3.11 -7.78 -2.76
N LYS A 121 -1.94 -7.15 -2.91
CA LYS A 121 -0.70 -7.63 -2.29
C LYS A 121 -0.82 -7.59 -0.76
N THR A 122 -1.29 -6.47 -0.22
CA THR A 122 -1.48 -6.30 1.24
C THR A 122 -2.53 -7.27 1.76
N THR A 123 -3.63 -7.41 1.02
CA THR A 123 -4.70 -8.38 1.31
C THR A 123 -4.16 -9.81 1.42
N LEU A 124 -3.52 -10.32 0.37
CA LEU A 124 -2.99 -11.69 0.34
C LEU A 124 -1.94 -11.93 1.44
N PHE A 125 -1.08 -10.94 1.68
CA PHE A 125 -0.05 -11.00 2.71
C PHE A 125 -0.65 -11.08 4.12
N VAL A 126 -1.52 -10.14 4.51
CA VAL A 126 -2.11 -10.12 5.85
C VAL A 126 -2.96 -11.38 6.06
N MET A 127 -3.75 -11.78 5.07
CA MET A 127 -4.56 -13.00 5.15
C MET A 127 -3.71 -14.25 5.36
N SER A 128 -2.58 -14.37 4.67
CA SER A 128 -1.70 -15.55 4.77
C SER A 128 -1.09 -15.66 6.17
N ILE A 129 -0.67 -14.54 6.77
CA ILE A 129 -0.15 -14.51 8.14
C ILE A 129 -1.26 -14.87 9.14
N PHE A 130 -2.42 -14.21 9.04
CA PHE A 130 -3.50 -14.43 10.00
C PHE A 130 -4.12 -15.84 9.88
N ALA A 131 -4.13 -16.45 8.69
CA ALA A 131 -4.54 -17.83 8.52
C ALA A 131 -3.63 -18.82 9.27
N GLN A 132 -2.33 -18.53 9.41
CA GLN A 132 -1.42 -19.33 10.24
C GLN A 132 -1.63 -19.04 11.73
N LEU A 133 -1.74 -17.76 12.10
CA LEU A 133 -1.97 -17.36 13.50
C LEU A 133 -3.27 -17.93 14.09
N LEU A 134 -4.34 -18.00 13.30
CA LEU A 134 -5.61 -18.57 13.76
C LEU A 134 -5.52 -20.09 14.03
N ARG A 135 -4.59 -20.81 13.41
CA ARG A 135 -4.35 -22.25 13.69
C ARG A 135 -3.68 -22.47 15.06
N GLY A 136 -2.91 -21.47 15.53
CA GLY A 136 -2.22 -21.52 16.82
C GLY A 136 -3.11 -21.30 18.04
N ASN A 137 -4.44 -21.20 17.85
CA ASN A 137 -5.43 -20.94 18.91
C ASN A 137 -5.09 -19.72 19.78
N HIS A 138 -4.54 -18.67 19.16
CA HIS A 138 -4.17 -17.44 19.86
C HIS A 138 -5.41 -16.62 20.26
N GLY A 139 -5.39 -16.07 21.48
CA GLY A 139 -6.42 -15.13 21.93
C GLY A 139 -6.39 -13.79 21.16
N LEU A 140 -7.52 -13.08 21.16
CA LEU A 140 -7.72 -11.83 20.41
C LEU A 140 -6.64 -10.77 20.68
N MET A 141 -6.15 -10.65 21.92
CA MET A 141 -5.08 -9.73 22.27
C MET A 141 -3.78 -9.99 21.49
N HIS A 142 -3.41 -11.26 21.27
CA HIS A 142 -2.22 -11.61 20.49
C HIS A 142 -2.38 -11.21 19.03
N LEU A 143 -3.58 -11.43 18.45
CA LEU A 143 -3.91 -11.03 17.09
C LEU A 143 -3.82 -9.51 16.89
N ILE A 144 -4.26 -8.72 17.88
CA ILE A 144 -4.11 -7.26 17.87
C ILE A 144 -2.64 -6.87 17.92
N VAL A 145 -1.82 -7.51 18.76
CA VAL A 145 -0.38 -7.21 18.84
C VAL A 145 0.33 -7.49 17.51
N TYR A 146 0.04 -8.63 16.87
CA TYR A 146 0.56 -8.92 15.52
C TYR A 146 0.07 -7.92 14.48
N GLY A 147 -1.21 -7.55 14.53
CA GLY A 147 -1.76 -6.52 13.66
C GLY A 147 -1.09 -5.16 13.83
N MET A 148 -0.83 -4.76 15.08
CA MET A 148 -0.11 -3.53 15.41
C MET A 148 1.32 -3.58 14.89
N PHE A 149 2.01 -4.69 15.06
CA PHE A 149 3.35 -4.88 14.53
C PHE A 149 3.38 -4.72 12.99
N ILE A 150 2.44 -5.32 12.28
CA ILE A 150 2.34 -5.20 10.82
C ILE A 150 2.05 -3.75 10.39
N SER A 151 1.08 -3.09 11.02
CA SER A 151 0.69 -1.70 10.72
C SER A 151 1.85 -0.72 10.99
N VAL A 152 2.54 -0.86 12.13
CA VAL A 152 3.71 -0.05 12.48
C VAL A 152 4.87 -0.31 11.52
N SER A 153 5.10 -1.57 11.13
CA SER A 153 6.14 -1.90 10.15
C SER A 153 5.89 -1.21 8.80
N HIS A 154 4.64 -1.20 8.32
CA HIS A 154 4.26 -0.44 7.12
C HIS A 154 4.52 1.06 7.31
N LEU A 155 4.08 1.63 8.43
CA LEU A 155 4.26 3.05 8.72
C LEU A 155 5.76 3.42 8.70
N LEU A 156 6.58 2.73 9.49
CA LEU A 156 8.01 3.02 9.62
C LEU A 156 8.73 2.93 8.27
N TRP A 157 8.47 1.86 7.51
CA TRP A 157 9.05 1.71 6.18
C TRP A 157 8.66 2.84 5.24
N PHE A 158 7.37 3.19 5.14
CA PHE A 158 6.93 4.23 4.23
C PHE A 158 7.29 5.64 4.70
N LEU A 159 7.49 5.86 6.00
CA LEU A 159 8.13 7.07 6.51
C LEU A 159 9.58 7.16 6.01
N LEU A 160 10.36 6.06 6.09
CA LEU A 160 11.72 6.02 5.55
C LEU A 160 11.76 6.31 4.05
N ILE A 161 10.88 5.68 3.26
CA ILE A 161 10.75 5.97 1.83
C ILE A 161 10.41 7.44 1.60
N SER A 162 9.50 8.01 2.39
CA SER A 162 9.14 9.41 2.25
C SER A 162 10.31 10.36 2.52
N LEU A 163 11.07 10.08 3.57
CA LEU A 163 12.29 10.83 3.90
C LEU A 163 13.32 10.73 2.77
N PHE A 164 13.58 9.51 2.30
CA PHE A 164 14.56 9.22 1.25
C PHE A 164 14.21 9.87 -0.08
N CYS A 165 12.97 9.69 -0.57
CA CYS A 165 12.52 10.23 -1.85
C CYS A 165 12.35 11.76 -1.86
N SER A 166 12.20 12.38 -0.69
CA SER A 166 12.11 13.85 -0.55
C SER A 166 13.47 14.53 -0.35
N THR A 167 14.57 13.79 -0.17
CA THR A 167 15.92 14.36 -0.05
C THR A 167 16.33 15.03 -1.36
N PRO A 168 16.85 16.28 -1.36
CA PRO A 168 17.10 17.07 -2.59
C PRO A 168 17.91 16.34 -3.67
N VAL A 169 18.97 15.63 -3.27
CA VAL A 169 19.84 14.87 -4.20
C VAL A 169 19.07 13.76 -4.91
N ILE A 170 18.28 12.99 -4.17
CA ILE A 170 17.51 11.86 -4.69
C ILE A 170 16.32 12.38 -5.50
N ARG A 171 15.58 13.35 -4.95
CA ARG A 171 14.46 14.02 -5.63
C ARG A 171 14.88 14.54 -6.99
N ASN A 172 16.01 15.26 -7.08
CA ASN A 172 16.47 15.82 -8.36
C ASN A 172 16.89 14.74 -9.36
N LYS A 173 17.47 13.62 -8.89
CA LYS A 173 17.75 12.45 -9.76
C LYS A 173 16.47 11.80 -10.28
N ILE A 174 15.45 11.66 -9.42
CA ILE A 174 14.14 11.09 -9.80
C ILE A 174 13.44 12.02 -10.80
N LEU A 175 13.43 13.33 -10.54
CA LEU A 175 12.79 14.32 -11.41
C LEU A 175 13.39 14.35 -12.83
N ARG A 176 14.71 14.19 -12.96
CA ARG A 176 15.38 14.07 -14.27
C ARG A 176 14.89 12.89 -15.12
N LYS A 177 14.38 11.84 -14.49
CA LYS A 177 13.83 10.65 -15.15
C LYS A 177 12.33 10.48 -14.89
N GLN A 178 11.64 11.54 -14.46
CA GLN A 178 10.27 11.47 -13.95
C GLN A 178 9.33 10.76 -14.91
N VAL A 179 9.35 11.13 -16.20
CA VAL A 179 8.44 10.55 -17.21
C VAL A 179 8.70 9.06 -17.38
N SER A 180 9.97 8.63 -17.42
CA SER A 180 10.31 7.21 -17.54
C SER A 180 9.89 6.43 -16.28
N ILE A 181 10.16 6.96 -15.10
CA ILE A 181 9.79 6.35 -13.82
C ILE A 181 8.26 6.26 -13.68
N ASN A 182 7.54 7.32 -14.03
CA ASN A 182 6.08 7.37 -13.99
C ASN A 182 5.44 6.41 -14.99
N ARG A 183 6.03 6.23 -16.18
CA ARG A 183 5.57 5.21 -17.13
C ARG A 183 5.74 3.81 -16.55
N VAL A 184 6.91 3.48 -15.99
CA VAL A 184 7.15 2.17 -15.36
C VAL A 184 6.16 1.92 -14.21
N ILE A 185 6.04 2.89 -13.29
CA ILE A 185 5.11 2.80 -12.16
C ILE A 185 3.66 2.64 -12.65
N GLY A 186 3.26 3.49 -13.60
CA GLY A 186 1.91 3.49 -14.15
C GLY A 186 1.57 2.18 -14.85
N THR A 187 2.50 1.64 -15.65
CA THR A 187 2.35 0.33 -16.28
C THR A 187 2.24 -0.76 -15.24
N VAL A 188 3.17 -0.85 -14.27
CA VAL A 188 3.13 -1.87 -13.21
C VAL A 188 1.79 -1.84 -12.45
N LEU A 189 1.32 -0.66 -12.06
CA LEU A 189 0.03 -0.49 -11.38
C LEU A 189 -1.15 -0.94 -12.24
N ALA A 190 -1.18 -0.53 -13.52
CA ALA A 190 -2.25 -0.91 -14.43
C ALA A 190 -2.25 -2.41 -14.73
N THR A 191 -1.08 -3.02 -14.93
CA THR A 191 -0.95 -4.47 -15.16
C THR A 191 -1.34 -5.27 -13.92
N LEU A 192 -0.97 -4.81 -12.72
CA LEU A 192 -1.43 -5.43 -11.47
C LEU A 192 -2.95 -5.31 -11.31
N GLY A 193 -3.54 -4.15 -11.62
CA GLY A 193 -4.99 -3.97 -11.64
C GLY A 193 -5.68 -4.90 -12.63
N LEU A 194 -5.14 -5.03 -13.84
CA LEU A 194 -5.66 -5.95 -14.87
C LEU A 194 -5.54 -7.42 -14.46
N CYS A 195 -4.40 -7.83 -13.93
CA CYS A 195 -4.21 -9.18 -13.42
C CYS A 195 -5.21 -9.48 -12.30
N LEU A 196 -5.40 -8.54 -11.37
CA LEU A 196 -6.39 -8.66 -10.30
C LEU A 196 -7.82 -8.80 -10.84
N PHE A 197 -8.15 -8.05 -11.89
CA PHE A 197 -9.46 -8.12 -12.54
C PHE A 197 -9.70 -9.48 -13.23
N LEU A 198 -8.67 -10.06 -13.84
CA LEU A 198 -8.74 -11.30 -14.63
C LEU A 198 -8.58 -12.60 -13.82
N THR A 199 -8.06 -12.53 -12.59
CA THR A 199 -7.80 -13.72 -11.75
C THR A 199 -9.08 -14.25 -11.07
N ASN A 200 -10.26 -13.71 -11.40
CA ASN A 200 -11.57 -14.13 -10.89
C ASN A 200 -12.50 -14.60 -12.00
#